data_AF-A0A2G9T4K6-F1
#
_entry.id   AF-A0A2G9T4K6-F1
#
_cell.length_a   1.000
_cell.length_b   1.000
_cell.length_c   1.000
_cell.angle_alpha   90.00
_cell.angle_beta   90.00
_cell.angle_gamma   90.00
#
_symmetry.space_group_name_H-M   'P 1'
#
loop_
_entity.id
_entity.type
_entity.pdbx_description
1 polymer ?
#
loop_
_entity_poly.entity_id
_entity_poly.type
_entity_poly.pdbx_seq_one_letter_code
_entity_poly.pdbx_strand_id
1 'polypeptide(L)' 'VRHFCPNVPIILVGNKKDLRNDPQTVRELAKMKQEPVRPEQGRAIAEQIGAFAYLECSAKTKD' A
#
# COMPACT_ATOMS: atom_id res chain seq x y z
N VAL A 1 12.26 -11.92 5.49
CA VAL A 1 13.29 -10.94 5.03
C VAL A 1 14.24 -10.56 6.16
N ARG A 2 13.77 -10.00 7.29
CA ARG A 2 14.66 -9.61 8.41
C ARG A 2 15.60 -10.70 8.93
N HIS A 3 15.17 -11.96 8.91
CA HIS A 3 16.04 -13.10 9.26
C HIS A 3 17.27 -13.23 8.36
N PHE A 4 17.11 -12.96 7.06
CA PHE A 4 18.18 -13.10 6.05
C PHE A 4 18.90 -11.78 5.76
N CYS A 5 18.23 -10.65 5.98
CA CYS A 5 18.73 -9.31 5.70
C CYS A 5 18.42 -8.37 6.88
N PRO A 6 19.08 -8.54 8.03
CA PRO A 6 18.72 -7.84 9.27
C PRO A 6 18.96 -6.33 9.22
N ASN A 7 19.98 -5.89 8.48
CA ASN A 7 20.43 -4.50 8.44
C ASN A 7 20.06 -3.76 7.14
N VAL A 8 19.29 -4.41 6.26
CA VAL A 8 18.92 -3.81 4.96
C VAL A 8 17.68 -2.93 5.15
N PRO A 9 17.71 -1.65 4.74
CA PRO A 9 16.53 -0.80 4.78
C PRO A 9 15.37 -1.40 4.01
N ILE A 10 14.16 -1.30 4.57
CA ILE A 10 12.93 -1.79 3.96
C ILE A 10 12.11 -0.59 3.49
N ILE A 11 11.59 -0.64 2.27
CA ILE A 11 10.59 0.34 1.78
C ILE A 11 9.27 -0.40 1.65
N LEU A 12 8.20 0.18 2.19
CA LEU A 12 6.84 -0.30 1.95
C LEU A 12 6.26 0.41 0.73
N VAL A 13 5.75 -0.36 -0.25
CA VAL A 13 5.16 0.19 -1.47
C VAL A 13 3.70 -0.25 -1.59
N GLY A 14 2.78 0.73 -1.56
CA GLY A 14 1.38 0.54 -1.90
C GLY A 14 1.20 0.50 -3.41
N ASN A 15 0.83 -0.67 -3.95
CA ASN A 15 0.65 -0.85 -5.39
C ASN A 15 -0.80 -0.63 -5.82
N LYS A 16 -1.00 -0.45 -7.13
CA LYS A 16 -2.32 -0.29 -7.77
C LYS A 16 -3.11 0.89 -7.21
N LYS A 17 -2.41 2.00 -6.94
CA LYS A 17 -3.00 3.25 -6.43
C LYS A 17 -4.17 3.75 -7.29
N ASP A 18 -4.15 3.49 -8.59
CA ASP A 18 -5.23 3.81 -9.53
C ASP A 18 -6.58 3.20 -9.13
N LEU A 19 -6.58 2.03 -8.49
CA LEU A 19 -7.80 1.35 -8.07
C LEU A 19 -8.47 1.99 -6.85
N ARG A 20 -7.81 2.90 -6.14
CA ARG A 20 -8.40 3.62 -5.00
C ARG A 20 -9.63 4.43 -5.41
N ASN A 21 -9.62 4.97 -6.64
CA ASN A 21 -10.68 5.79 -7.18
C ASN A 21 -11.49 5.06 -8.27
N ASP A 22 -11.19 3.79 -8.54
CA ASP A 22 -11.90 3.00 -9.55
C ASP A 22 -13.30 2.61 -9.03
N PRO A 23 -14.40 3.10 -9.67
CA PRO A 23 -15.74 2.88 -9.14
C PRO A 23 -16.14 1.41 -9.06
N GLN A 24 -15.63 0.57 -9.98
CA GLN A 24 -15.90 -0.87 -9.96
C GLN A 24 -15.22 -1.53 -8.76
N THR A 25 -13.95 -1.26 -8.53
CA THR A 25 -13.19 -1.79 -7.39
C THR A 25 -13.81 -1.37 -6.07
N VAL A 26 -14.19 -0.09 -5.92
CA VAL A 26 -14.85 0.40 -4.70
C VAL A 26 -16.17 -0.34 -4.45
N ARG A 27 -16.99 -0.56 -5.49
CA ARG A 27 -18.25 -1.32 -5.37
C ARG A 27 -18.02 -2.77 -4.96
N GLU A 28 -17.03 -3.44 -5.55
CA GLU A 28 -16.72 -4.84 -5.20
C GLU A 28 -16.21 -4.98 -3.76
N LEU A 29 -15.33 -4.08 -3.31
CA LEU A 29 -14.86 -4.06 -1.91
C LEU A 29 -16.00 -3.76 -0.93
N ALA A 30 -16.92 -2.86 -1.29
CA ALA A 30 -18.07 -2.52 -0.45
C ALA A 30 -19.00 -3.73 -0.22
N LYS A 31 -19.16 -4.64 -1.20
CA LYS A 31 -19.90 -5.91 -1.01
C LYS A 31 -19.28 -6.78 0.09
N MET A 32 -17.96 -6.68 0.28
CA MET A 32 -17.20 -7.36 1.33
C MET A 32 -17.04 -6.53 2.60
N LYS A 33 -17.71 -5.37 2.70
CA LYS A 33 -17.55 -4.39 3.80
C LYS A 33 -16.10 -3.90 3.95
N GLN A 34 -15.39 -3.79 2.84
CA GLN A 34 -14.02 -3.28 2.78
C GLN A 34 -13.97 -1.98 1.96
N GLU A 35 -12.87 -1.25 2.12
CA GLU A 35 -12.53 -0.07 1.32
C GLU A 35 -11.08 -0.17 0.83
N PRO A 36 -10.70 0.54 -0.25
CA PRO A 36 -9.31 0.65 -0.65
C PRO A 36 -8.45 1.22 0.48
N VAL A 37 -7.22 0.72 0.60
CA VAL A 37 -6.26 1.21 1.59
C VAL A 37 -5.99 2.70 1.36
N ARG A 38 -6.14 3.49 2.42
CA ARG A 38 -5.85 4.92 2.46
C ARG A 38 -4.35 5.15 2.65
N PRO A 39 -3.78 6.25 2.12
CA PRO A 39 -2.37 6.56 2.31
C PRO A 39 -1.94 6.56 3.77
N GLU A 40 -2.80 7.04 4.67
CA GLU A 40 -2.53 7.12 6.12
C GLU A 40 -2.40 5.73 6.75
N GLN A 41 -3.22 4.76 6.31
CA GLN A 41 -3.13 3.38 6.77
C GLN A 41 -1.80 2.74 6.32
N GLY A 42 -1.39 2.99 5.06
CA GLY A 42 -0.10 2.52 4.56
C GLY A 42 1.09 3.12 5.31
N ARG A 43 1.04 4.42 5.61
CA ARG A 43 2.06 5.11 6.44
C ARG A 43 2.13 4.53 7.85
N ALA A 44 0.98 4.29 8.49
CA ALA A 44 0.93 3.71 9.84
C ALA A 44 1.57 2.32 9.87
N ILE A 45 1.34 1.49 8.85
CA ILE A 45 1.99 0.18 8.74
C ILE A 45 3.49 0.33 8.49
N ALA A 46 3.91 1.26 7.63
CA ALA A 46 5.33 1.53 7.39
C ALA A 46 6.07 1.89 8.68
N GLU A 47 5.48 2.76 9.51
CA GLU A 47 6.01 3.12 10.83
C GLU A 47 6.04 1.90 11.76
N GLN A 48 4.92 1.16 11.87
CA GLN A 48 4.82 -0.03 12.71
C GLN A 48 5.88 -1.09 12.39
N ILE A 49 6.19 -1.28 11.10
CA ILE A 49 7.21 -2.25 10.69
C ILE A 49 8.61 -1.66 10.69
N GLY A 50 8.82 -0.37 10.97
CA GLY A 50 10.13 0.28 10.89
C GLY A 50 10.69 0.32 9.46
N ALA A 51 9.84 0.59 8.48
CA ALA A 51 10.26 0.85 7.11
C ALA A 51 10.95 2.21 7.02
N PHE A 52 11.97 2.30 6.17
CA PHE A 52 12.69 3.53 5.86
C PHE A 52 11.80 4.56 5.15
N ALA A 53 10.90 4.09 4.28
CA ALA A 53 9.97 4.94 3.56
C ALA A 53 8.68 4.19 3.21
N TYR A 54 7.63 4.97 2.98
CA TYR A 54 6.39 4.53 2.36
C TYR A 54 6.19 5.26 1.03
N LEU A 55 5.93 4.51 -0.03
CA LEU A 55 5.63 5.02 -1.36
C LEU A 55 4.33 4.39 -1.87
N GLU A 56 3.65 5.07 -2.79
CA GLU A 56 2.52 4.50 -3.53
C GLU A 56 2.76 4.66 -5.02
N CYS A 57 2.38 3.67 -5.81
CA CYS A 57 2.49 3.75 -7.26
C CYS A 57 1.38 2.98 -7.98
N SER A 58 1.25 3.28 -9.27
CA SER A 58 0.53 2.47 -10.23
C SER A 58 1.38 2.25 -11.47
N ALA A 59 1.71 0.97 -11.72
CA ALA A 59 2.33 0.57 -12.97
C ALA A 59 1.42 0.85 -14.20
N LYS A 60 0.10 0.98 -14.00
CA LYS A 60 -0.88 1.20 -15.07
C LYS A 60 -0.93 2.66 -15.50
N THR A 61 -0.97 3.59 -14.55
CA THR A 61 -1.05 5.04 -14.81
C THR A 61 0.31 5.73 -14.84
N LYS A 62 1.40 5.01 -14.48
CA LYS A 62 2.80 5.49 -14.48
C LYS A 62 3.04 6.64 -13.50
N ASP A 63 2.32 6.63 -12.39
CA ASP A 63 2.46 7.56 -11.25
C ASP A 63 2.70 6.83 -9.92
#